data_AF-A0A162KV61-F1
#
_entry.id   AF-A0A162KV61-F1
#
_cell.length_a   1.000
_cell.length_b   1.000
_cell.length_c   1.000
_cell.angle_alpha   90.00
_cell.angle_beta   90.00
_cell.angle_gamma   90.00
#
_symmetry.space_group_name_H-M   'P 1'
#
loop_
_entity.id
_entity.type
_entity.pdbx_description
1 polymer ?
#
loop_
_entity_poly.entity_id
_entity_poly.type
_entity_poly.pdbx_seq_one_letter_code
_entity_poly.pdbx_strand_id
1 'polypeptide(L)'
;MPTEEHFLNYRKKAAPQWIYKGMHVVPAIIWSIAMPLQHIESLRKRWPVLHRTAGYFILSLSLLLSMSGYWFFFSENAYTHKNVFHMHTFKGLGPVSWPTFELTLWVIAPFYWLTIYKAAVTARAKDFVRHRKWAVLHTICASFISVERFTLTALYGIGYVLSFLPQDRVHEFFGVGHEVEDMAEAELGVFALANVLAHAVILSWLAYECGRAGYFDGVKRYLSSNVGGNKNPKKVE
;
A
#
# COMPACT_ATOMS: atom_id res chain seq x y z
N MET A 1 25.51 -6.56 3.62
CA MET A 1 26.62 -5.71 3.17
C MET A 1 26.33 -5.33 1.73
N PRO A 2 26.49 -4.08 1.30
CA PRO A 2 26.32 -3.75 -0.10
C PRO A 2 27.46 -4.42 -0.86
N THR A 3 27.16 -5.53 -1.50
CA THR A 3 27.99 -6.13 -2.54
C THR A 3 27.99 -5.17 -3.73
N GLU A 4 29.07 -5.13 -4.53
CA GLU A 4 29.12 -4.41 -5.82
C GLU A 4 27.94 -4.75 -6.77
N GLU A 5 27.21 -5.83 -6.48
CA GLU A 5 25.97 -6.20 -7.15
C GLU A 5 24.75 -5.39 -6.67
N HIS A 6 24.13 -4.65 -7.60
CA HIS A 6 22.86 -3.96 -7.42
C HIS A 6 21.79 -4.86 -6.76
N PHE A 7 21.08 -4.35 -5.74
CA PHE A 7 20.21 -5.15 -4.87
C PHE A 7 19.13 -5.96 -5.62
N LEU A 8 18.60 -5.44 -6.74
CA LEU A 8 17.65 -6.18 -7.60
C LEU A 8 18.24 -7.46 -8.17
N ASN A 9 19.53 -7.47 -8.51
CA ASN A 9 20.21 -8.64 -9.06
C ASN A 9 20.53 -9.66 -7.96
N TYR A 10 20.96 -9.18 -6.78
CA TYR A 10 21.09 -10.02 -5.59
C TYR A 10 19.79 -10.74 -5.24
N ARG A 11 18.64 -10.05 -5.23
CA ARG A 11 17.32 -10.67 -4.92
C ARG A 11 16.89 -11.71 -5.96
N LYS A 12 17.17 -11.47 -7.24
CA LYS A 12 16.94 -12.48 -8.29
C LYS A 12 17.76 -13.74 -8.05
N LYS A 13 18.93 -13.65 -7.40
CA LYS A 13 19.77 -14.81 -7.09
C LYS A 13 19.39 -15.46 -5.74
N ALA A 14 19.02 -14.67 -4.74
CA ALA A 14 18.80 -15.13 -3.38
C ALA A 14 17.46 -15.86 -3.17
N ALA A 15 16.39 -15.46 -3.85
CA ALA A 15 15.09 -16.11 -3.72
C ALA A 15 14.89 -17.23 -4.77
N PRO A 16 14.35 -18.42 -4.38
CA PRO A 16 13.98 -19.44 -5.34
C PRO A 16 13.02 -18.88 -6.39
N GLN A 17 13.42 -18.97 -7.66
CA GLN A 17 12.71 -18.30 -8.76
C GLN A 17 11.25 -18.74 -8.90
N TRP A 18 10.95 -19.99 -8.56
CA TRP A 18 9.58 -20.51 -8.60
C TRP A 18 8.69 -19.84 -7.53
N ILE A 19 9.21 -19.53 -6.34
CA ILE A 19 8.47 -18.79 -5.30
C ILE A 19 8.30 -17.33 -5.74
N TYR A 20 9.40 -16.67 -6.12
CA TYR A 20 9.36 -15.26 -6.50
C TYR A 20 8.52 -15.00 -7.75
N LYS A 21 8.85 -15.64 -8.87
CA LYS A 21 8.13 -15.42 -10.13
C LYS A 21 6.79 -16.14 -10.14
N GLY A 22 6.78 -17.42 -9.79
CA GLY A 22 5.62 -18.30 -9.95
C GLY A 22 4.54 -18.11 -8.88
N MET A 23 4.91 -17.96 -7.61
CA MET A 23 3.93 -17.86 -6.51
C MET A 23 3.63 -16.44 -6.06
N HIS A 24 4.44 -15.46 -6.45
CA HIS A 24 4.24 -14.08 -6.03
C HIS A 24 3.98 -13.12 -7.19
N VAL A 25 4.93 -12.97 -8.12
CA VAL A 25 4.82 -11.97 -9.20
C VAL A 25 3.67 -12.31 -10.16
N VAL A 26 3.61 -13.53 -10.70
CA VAL A 26 2.54 -13.91 -11.64
C VAL A 26 1.14 -13.81 -10.99
N PRO A 27 0.92 -14.37 -9.78
CA PRO A 27 -0.31 -14.15 -9.04
C PRO A 27 -0.65 -12.67 -8.81
N ALA A 28 0.34 -11.82 -8.52
CA ALA A 28 0.12 -10.39 -8.28
C ALA A 28 -0.36 -9.68 -9.55
N ILE A 29 0.21 -10.01 -10.71
CA ILE A 29 -0.22 -9.46 -12.01
C ILE A 29 -1.67 -9.85 -12.27
N ILE A 30 -2.00 -11.14 -12.14
CA ILE A 30 -3.36 -11.63 -12.38
C ILE A 30 -4.34 -10.97 -11.42
N TRP A 31 -3.98 -10.89 -10.13
CA TRP A 31 -4.79 -10.26 -9.10
C TRP A 31 -5.05 -8.78 -9.40
N SER A 32 -4.02 -8.03 -9.82
CA SER A 32 -4.11 -6.59 -10.12
C SER A 32 -5.07 -6.28 -11.26
N ILE A 33 -5.20 -7.20 -12.22
CA ILE A 33 -6.15 -7.08 -13.34
C ILE A 33 -7.54 -7.56 -12.92
N ALA A 34 -7.63 -8.71 -12.25
CA ALA A 34 -8.89 -9.39 -11.99
C ALA A 34 -9.69 -8.75 -10.85
N MET A 35 -9.03 -8.21 -9.83
CA MET A 35 -9.70 -7.63 -8.66
C MET A 35 -10.55 -6.39 -8.99
N PRO A 36 -10.08 -5.39 -9.77
CA PRO A 36 -10.93 -4.28 -10.21
C PRO A 36 -12.19 -4.73 -10.95
N LEU A 37 -12.09 -5.78 -11.77
CA LEU A 37 -13.24 -6.33 -12.51
C LEU A 37 -14.33 -6.90 -11.59
N GLN A 38 -13.98 -7.31 -10.36
CA GLN A 38 -14.97 -7.77 -9.36
C GLN A 38 -15.89 -6.65 -8.88
N HIS A 39 -15.49 -5.39 -9.03
CA HIS A 39 -16.28 -4.24 -8.57
C HIS A 39 -17.20 -3.66 -9.65
N ILE A 40 -17.12 -4.17 -10.88
CA ILE A 40 -17.94 -3.70 -12.00
C ILE A 40 -19.32 -4.37 -11.96
N GLU A 41 -20.35 -3.56 -11.66
CA GLU A 41 -21.74 -4.02 -11.53
C GLU A 41 -22.30 -4.66 -12.81
N SER A 42 -21.92 -4.14 -13.99
CA SER A 42 -22.39 -4.66 -15.28
C SER A 42 -21.84 -6.06 -15.57
N LEU A 43 -20.57 -6.33 -15.24
CA LEU A 43 -19.98 -7.68 -15.32
C LEU A 43 -20.65 -8.62 -14.32
N ARG A 44 -20.87 -8.13 -13.09
CA ARG A 44 -21.87 -8.57 -12.10
C ARG A 44 -23.06 -9.30 -12.71
N LYS A 45 -23.90 -8.47 -13.31
CA LYS A 45 -25.23 -8.85 -13.77
C LYS A 45 -25.21 -9.68 -15.04
N ARG A 46 -24.27 -9.38 -15.96
CA ARG A 46 -24.19 -10.02 -17.27
C ARG A 46 -23.56 -11.42 -17.21
N TRP A 47 -22.58 -11.65 -16.34
CA TRP A 47 -21.84 -12.91 -16.25
C TRP A 47 -21.71 -13.38 -14.78
N PRO A 48 -22.82 -13.73 -14.10
CA PRO A 48 -22.81 -14.00 -12.66
C PRO A 48 -22.00 -15.24 -12.27
N VAL A 49 -21.99 -16.28 -13.10
CA VAL A 49 -21.18 -17.50 -12.87
C VAL A 49 -19.70 -17.16 -12.98
N LEU A 50 -19.30 -16.43 -14.02
CA LEU A 50 -17.93 -15.99 -14.23
C LEU A 50 -17.45 -15.13 -13.05
N HIS A 51 -18.25 -14.16 -12.62
CA HIS A 51 -17.95 -13.32 -11.46
C HIS A 51 -17.71 -14.15 -10.20
N ARG A 52 -18.58 -15.13 -9.92
CA ARG A 52 -18.44 -16.01 -8.76
C ARG A 52 -17.18 -16.86 -8.81
N THR A 53 -16.92 -17.51 -9.95
CA THR A 53 -15.72 -18.36 -10.12
C THR A 53 -14.44 -17.53 -10.04
N ALA A 54 -14.41 -16.36 -10.68
CA ALA A 54 -13.30 -15.43 -10.58
C ALA A 54 -13.11 -14.92 -9.13
N GLY A 55 -14.19 -14.68 -8.39
CA GLY A 55 -14.13 -14.31 -6.98
C GLY A 55 -13.44 -15.36 -6.10
N TYR A 56 -13.75 -16.65 -6.29
CA TYR A 56 -13.03 -17.74 -5.59
C TYR A 56 -11.55 -17.75 -5.95
N PHE A 57 -11.24 -17.65 -7.23
CA PHE A 57 -9.86 -17.65 -7.71
C PHE A 57 -9.07 -16.46 -7.15
N ILE A 58 -9.64 -15.25 -7.15
CA ILE A 58 -9.00 -14.04 -6.62
C ILE A 58 -8.74 -14.16 -5.12
N LEU A 59 -9.68 -14.70 -4.33
CA LEU A 59 -9.44 -14.94 -2.91
C LEU A 59 -8.34 -15.98 -2.68
N SER A 60 -8.26 -17.02 -3.51
CA SER A 60 -7.14 -17.97 -3.46
C SER A 60 -5.80 -17.33 -3.82
N LEU A 61 -5.77 -16.46 -4.85
CA LEU A 61 -4.58 -15.68 -5.19
C LEU A 61 -4.20 -14.73 -4.04
N SER A 62 -5.16 -14.05 -3.41
CA SER A 62 -4.90 -13.21 -2.23
C SER A 62 -4.22 -14.01 -1.11
N LEU A 63 -4.70 -15.22 -0.84
CA LEU A 63 -4.10 -16.10 0.15
C LEU A 63 -2.66 -16.49 -0.23
N LEU A 64 -2.45 -16.90 -1.48
CA LEU A 64 -1.13 -17.26 -2.02
C LEU A 64 -0.14 -16.09 -1.95
N LEU A 65 -0.59 -14.90 -2.31
CA LEU A 65 0.19 -13.66 -2.27
C LEU A 65 0.58 -13.29 -0.84
N SER A 66 -0.35 -13.41 0.10
CA SER A 66 -0.06 -13.18 1.52
C SER A 66 0.97 -14.19 2.04
N MET A 67 0.76 -15.50 1.82
CA MET A 67 1.68 -16.53 2.29
C MET A 67 3.09 -16.38 1.71
N SER A 68 3.19 -16.14 0.40
CA SER A 68 4.49 -15.88 -0.24
C SER A 68 5.12 -14.56 0.24
N GLY A 69 4.31 -13.52 0.48
CA GLY A 69 4.75 -12.26 1.09
C GLY A 69 5.37 -12.45 2.47
N TYR A 70 4.69 -13.19 3.36
CA TYR A 70 5.21 -13.54 4.67
C TYR A 70 6.47 -14.40 4.60
N TRP A 71 6.54 -15.31 3.63
CA TRP A 71 7.76 -16.08 3.39
C TRP A 71 8.94 -15.16 3.05
N PHE A 72 8.77 -14.17 2.17
CA PHE A 72 9.84 -13.19 1.89
C PHE A 72 10.21 -12.37 3.12
N PHE A 73 9.23 -12.03 3.95
CA PHE A 73 9.44 -11.28 5.18
C PHE A 73 10.30 -12.07 6.18
N PHE A 74 9.91 -13.31 6.50
CA PHE A 74 10.62 -14.14 7.48
C PHE A 74 11.93 -14.75 6.97
N SER A 75 12.12 -14.84 5.65
CA SER A 75 13.37 -15.31 5.04
C SER A 75 14.38 -14.18 4.77
N GLU A 76 14.14 -12.98 5.30
CA GLU A 76 14.98 -11.79 5.08
C GLU A 76 15.17 -11.42 3.59
N ASN A 77 14.25 -11.86 2.74
CA ASN A 77 14.23 -11.54 1.32
C ASN A 77 13.42 -10.27 1.01
N ALA A 78 12.80 -9.63 2.02
CA ALA A 78 12.15 -8.33 1.91
C ALA A 78 13.18 -7.19 1.87
N TYR A 79 13.08 -6.31 0.87
CA TYR A 79 13.96 -5.14 0.77
C TYR A 79 13.33 -3.99 1.55
N THR A 80 13.88 -3.76 2.73
CA THR A 80 13.45 -2.75 3.69
C THR A 80 14.66 -2.31 4.51
N HIS A 81 14.60 -1.11 5.09
CA HIS A 81 15.55 -0.72 6.13
C HIS A 81 15.46 -1.69 7.31
N LYS A 82 16.60 -1.91 8.00
CA LYS A 82 16.65 -2.63 9.28
C LYS A 82 15.84 -1.93 10.38
N ASN A 83 15.67 -0.61 10.25
CA ASN A 83 14.91 0.19 11.19
C ASN A 83 13.44 0.24 10.76
N VAL A 84 12.54 0.30 11.75
CA VAL A 84 11.08 0.43 11.55
C VAL A 84 10.71 1.81 10.99
N PHE A 85 11.56 2.81 11.24
CA PHE A 85 11.47 4.15 10.70
C PHE A 85 12.81 4.56 10.09
N HIS A 86 12.77 5.11 8.87
CA HIS A 86 13.93 5.69 8.22
C HIS A 86 13.91 7.22 8.39
N MET A 87 15.05 7.79 8.77
CA MET A 87 15.17 9.23 9.01
C MET A 87 15.73 9.90 7.77
N HIS A 88 14.95 10.81 7.18
CA HIS A 88 15.37 11.64 6.06
C HIS A 88 15.70 13.05 6.52
N THR A 89 16.78 13.61 6.01
CA THR A 89 17.16 15.00 6.28
C THR A 89 17.20 15.77 4.97
N PHE A 90 16.44 16.85 4.87
CA PHE A 90 16.45 17.74 3.71
C PHE A 90 17.15 19.05 4.08
N LYS A 91 17.83 19.70 3.13
CA LYS A 91 18.44 21.01 3.38
C LYS A 91 17.35 22.04 3.72
N GLY A 92 17.35 22.54 4.96
CA GLY A 92 16.39 23.54 5.44
C GLY A 92 15.07 22.99 6.02
N LEU A 93 14.88 21.68 6.03
CA LEU A 93 13.77 21.01 6.73
C LEU A 93 14.39 20.01 7.72
N GLY A 94 13.96 20.09 8.99
CA GLY A 94 14.44 19.19 10.05
C GLY A 94 14.21 17.70 9.72
N PRO A 95 14.79 16.79 10.51
CA PRO A 95 14.73 15.35 10.23
C PRO A 95 13.28 14.85 10.21
N VAL A 96 12.88 14.20 9.12
CA VAL A 96 11.55 13.61 8.91
C VAL A 96 11.64 12.10 9.02
N SER A 97 10.76 11.50 9.83
CA SER A 97 10.72 10.06 10.03
C SER A 97 9.68 9.41 9.10
N TRP A 98 10.13 8.47 8.27
CA TRP A 98 9.31 7.76 7.29
C TRP A 98 9.11 6.32 7.77
N PRO A 99 7.88 5.82 7.94
CA PRO A 99 7.64 4.41 8.23
C PRO A 99 8.17 3.53 7.09
N THR A 100 8.91 2.49 7.46
CA THR A 100 9.49 1.56 6.49
C THR A 100 8.48 0.50 6.07
N PHE A 101 8.80 -0.22 5.00
CA PHE A 101 7.95 -1.29 4.49
C PHE A 101 7.68 -2.38 5.54
N GLU A 102 8.65 -2.65 6.41
CA GLU A 102 8.50 -3.56 7.54
C GLU A 102 7.37 -3.13 8.49
N LEU A 103 7.33 -1.87 8.93
CA LEU A 103 6.25 -1.38 9.78
C LEU A 103 4.89 -1.56 9.12
N THR A 104 4.83 -1.27 7.82
CA THR A 104 3.61 -1.44 7.04
C THR A 104 3.14 -2.87 7.01
N LEU A 105 4.03 -3.85 6.83
CA LEU A 105 3.65 -5.25 6.89
C LEU A 105 3.11 -5.63 8.27
N TRP A 106 3.75 -5.17 9.35
CA TRP A 106 3.27 -5.40 10.71
C TRP A 106 1.85 -4.87 10.95
N VAL A 107 1.53 -3.71 10.40
CA VAL A 107 0.23 -3.07 10.58
C VAL A 107 -0.81 -3.65 9.62
N ILE A 108 -0.52 -3.72 8.33
CA ILE A 108 -1.49 -4.01 7.27
C ILE A 108 -1.78 -5.51 7.14
N ALA A 109 -0.78 -6.37 7.34
CA ALA A 109 -0.94 -7.79 7.09
C ALA A 109 -2.00 -8.47 7.99
N PRO A 110 -2.14 -8.15 9.29
CA PRO A 110 -3.28 -8.62 10.08
C PRO A 110 -4.64 -8.22 9.50
N PHE A 111 -4.79 -6.97 9.03
CA PHE A 111 -6.02 -6.51 8.39
C PHE A 111 -6.26 -7.21 7.05
N TYR A 112 -5.20 -7.53 6.30
CA TYR A 112 -5.30 -8.33 5.09
C TYR A 112 -5.94 -9.69 5.37
N TRP A 113 -5.43 -10.42 6.36
CA TRP A 113 -5.97 -11.72 6.78
C TRP A 113 -7.40 -11.64 7.33
N LEU A 114 -7.71 -10.59 8.11
CA LEU A 114 -9.06 -10.36 8.59
C LEU A 114 -10.05 -10.15 7.44
N THR A 115 -9.69 -9.30 6.47
CA THR A 115 -10.58 -8.93 5.38
C THR A 115 -10.83 -10.08 4.42
N ILE A 116 -9.80 -10.87 4.06
CA ILE A 116 -9.97 -12.09 3.24
C ILE A 116 -10.85 -13.11 3.96
N TYR A 117 -10.61 -13.36 5.26
CA TYR A 117 -11.40 -14.29 6.06
C TYR A 117 -12.87 -13.87 6.10
N LYS A 118 -13.14 -12.61 6.44
CA LYS A 118 -14.51 -12.10 6.52
C LYS A 118 -15.20 -12.09 5.16
N ALA A 119 -14.50 -11.73 4.07
CA ALA A 119 -15.03 -11.81 2.72
C ALA A 119 -15.44 -13.24 2.35
N ALA A 120 -14.62 -14.24 2.68
CA ALA A 120 -14.90 -15.64 2.41
C ALA A 120 -16.06 -16.19 3.25
N VAL A 121 -16.08 -15.92 4.56
CA VAL A 121 -17.12 -16.43 5.46
C VAL A 121 -18.50 -15.84 5.14
N THR A 122 -18.56 -14.54 4.88
CA THR A 122 -19.84 -13.88 4.52
C THR A 122 -20.35 -14.34 3.16
N ALA A 123 -19.47 -14.64 2.19
CA ALA A 123 -19.86 -15.27 0.93
C ALA A 123 -20.46 -16.68 1.16
N ARG A 124 -19.82 -17.51 1.99
CA ARG A 124 -20.31 -18.86 2.33
C ARG A 124 -21.66 -18.82 3.04
N ALA A 125 -21.84 -17.85 3.95
CA ALA A 125 -23.10 -17.61 4.64
C ALA A 125 -24.20 -17.00 3.74
N LYS A 126 -23.89 -16.70 2.47
CA LYS A 126 -24.79 -16.04 1.50
C LYS A 126 -25.25 -14.64 1.95
N ASP A 127 -24.53 -14.01 2.89
CA ASP A 127 -24.74 -12.61 3.27
C ASP A 127 -23.98 -11.70 2.29
N PHE A 128 -24.58 -11.52 1.12
CA PHE A 128 -23.94 -10.78 0.03
C PHE A 128 -23.75 -9.29 0.33
N VAL A 129 -24.58 -8.73 1.22
CA VAL A 129 -24.46 -7.33 1.65
C VAL A 129 -23.17 -7.14 2.46
N ARG A 130 -22.95 -7.98 3.48
CA ARG A 130 -21.70 -7.93 4.25
C ARG A 130 -20.50 -8.38 3.43
N HIS A 131 -20.65 -9.40 2.60
CA HIS A 131 -19.59 -9.85 1.69
C HIS A 131 -19.07 -8.72 0.81
N ARG A 132 -19.96 -7.94 0.20
CA ARG A 132 -19.55 -6.80 -0.64
C ARG A 132 -18.73 -5.78 0.14
N LYS A 133 -19.13 -5.46 1.37
CA LYS A 133 -18.37 -4.53 2.23
C LYS A 133 -16.97 -5.06 2.54
N TRP A 134 -16.86 -6.33 2.92
CA TRP A 134 -15.58 -6.97 3.19
C TRP A 134 -14.71 -7.14 1.94
N ALA A 135 -15.31 -7.41 0.78
CA ALA A 135 -14.59 -7.51 -0.49
C ALA A 135 -13.99 -6.15 -0.91
N VAL A 136 -14.73 -5.04 -0.74
CA VAL A 136 -14.20 -3.69 -0.96
C VAL A 136 -13.04 -3.40 0.00
N LEU A 137 -13.23 -3.64 1.31
CA LEU A 137 -12.15 -3.43 2.30
C LEU A 137 -10.91 -4.30 2.01
N HIS A 138 -11.12 -5.56 1.61
CA HIS A 138 -10.04 -6.44 1.21
C HIS A 138 -9.30 -5.88 -0.02
N THR A 139 -10.03 -5.33 -0.99
CA THR A 139 -9.44 -4.72 -2.18
C THR A 139 -8.56 -3.54 -1.82
N ILE A 140 -9.05 -2.63 -0.97
CA ILE A 140 -8.28 -1.47 -0.51
C ILE A 140 -7.00 -1.94 0.19
N CYS A 141 -7.15 -2.83 1.17
CA CYS A 141 -6.03 -3.36 1.95
C CYS A 141 -4.99 -4.08 1.07
N ALA A 142 -5.45 -4.95 0.17
CA ALA A 142 -4.59 -5.73 -0.71
C ALA A 142 -3.94 -4.89 -1.83
N SER A 143 -4.54 -3.75 -2.18
CA SER A 143 -3.98 -2.84 -3.17
C SER A 143 -2.78 -2.06 -2.66
N PHE A 144 -2.47 -2.11 -1.35
CA PHE A 144 -1.36 -1.37 -0.77
C PHE A 144 -0.05 -1.58 -1.55
N ILE A 145 0.33 -2.84 -1.79
CA ILE A 145 1.55 -3.18 -2.55
C ILE A 145 1.47 -2.69 -4.00
N SER A 146 0.29 -2.78 -4.63
CA SER A 146 0.13 -2.32 -6.01
C SER A 146 0.30 -0.80 -6.12
N VAL A 147 -0.25 -0.06 -5.16
CA VAL A 147 -0.10 1.39 -5.06
C VAL A 147 1.35 1.76 -4.74
N GLU A 148 2.02 1.05 -3.83
CA GLU A 148 3.45 1.25 -3.53
C GLU A 148 4.33 1.03 -4.78
N ARG A 149 4.04 0.01 -5.60
CA ARG A 149 4.79 -0.23 -6.85
C ARG A 149 4.52 0.87 -7.90
N PHE A 150 3.30 1.39 -7.93
CA PHE A 150 2.96 2.55 -8.78
C PHE A 150 3.70 3.81 -8.33
N THR A 151 3.71 4.13 -7.03
CA THR A 151 4.42 5.29 -6.49
C THR A 151 5.92 5.17 -6.69
N LEU A 152 6.50 3.99 -6.48
CA LEU A 152 7.92 3.74 -6.75
C LEU A 152 8.26 3.95 -8.24
N THR A 153 7.41 3.47 -9.15
CA THR A 153 7.61 3.67 -10.60
C THR A 153 7.55 5.17 -10.98
N ALA A 154 6.63 5.92 -10.36
CA ALA A 154 6.57 7.37 -10.55
C ALA A 154 7.84 8.08 -10.03
N LEU A 155 8.34 7.67 -8.85
CA LEU A 155 9.58 8.20 -8.29
C LEU A 155 10.81 7.87 -9.15
N TYR A 156 10.87 6.68 -9.76
CA TYR A 156 11.90 6.38 -10.75
C TYR A 156 11.81 7.26 -11.99
N GLY A 157 10.59 7.58 -12.46
CA GLY A 157 10.40 8.57 -13.53
C GLY A 157 10.93 9.96 -13.15
N ILE A 158 10.70 10.40 -11.92
CA ILE A 158 11.27 11.66 -11.40
C ILE A 158 12.80 11.58 -11.34
N GLY A 159 13.36 10.50 -10.80
CA GLY A 159 14.81 10.27 -10.76
C GLY A 159 15.44 10.29 -12.15
N TYR A 160 14.78 9.70 -13.15
CA TYR A 160 15.21 9.76 -14.54
C TYR A 160 15.25 11.20 -15.08
N VAL A 161 14.23 12.01 -14.78
CA VAL A 161 14.23 13.43 -15.18
C VAL A 161 15.32 14.22 -14.46
N LEU A 162 15.56 13.95 -13.18
CA LEU A 162 16.63 14.59 -12.41
C LEU A 162 18.02 14.22 -12.91
N SER A 163 18.18 13.07 -13.57
CA SER A 163 19.48 12.66 -14.15
C SER A 163 19.97 13.58 -15.27
N PHE A 164 19.10 14.44 -15.83
CA PHE A 164 19.50 15.47 -16.79
C PHE A 164 20.08 16.74 -16.14
N LEU A 165 20.04 16.86 -14.82
CA LEU A 165 20.62 17.98 -14.07
C LEU A 165 22.06 17.67 -13.63
N PRO A 166 22.89 18.69 -13.33
CA PRO A 166 24.23 18.47 -12.79
C PRO A 166 24.18 17.65 -11.49
N GLN A 167 24.95 16.56 -11.44
CA GLN A 167 24.94 15.60 -10.33
C GLN A 167 25.18 16.29 -8.98
N ASP A 168 26.16 17.18 -8.89
CA ASP A 168 26.50 17.92 -7.66
C ASP A 168 25.31 18.70 -7.10
N ARG A 169 24.49 19.29 -7.96
CA ARG A 169 23.30 20.06 -7.53
C ARG A 169 22.22 19.15 -6.97
N VAL A 170 22.05 17.97 -7.55
CA VAL A 170 21.08 16.97 -7.09
C VAL A 170 21.51 16.42 -5.74
N HIS A 171 22.77 15.99 -5.63
CA HIS A 171 23.35 15.47 -4.39
C HIS A 171 23.34 16.52 -3.27
N GLU A 172 23.72 17.77 -3.56
CA GLU A 172 23.67 18.88 -2.58
C GLU A 172 22.24 19.18 -2.11
N PHE A 173 21.26 19.17 -3.02
CA PHE A 173 19.86 19.45 -2.69
C PHE A 173 19.25 18.37 -1.79
N PHE A 174 19.48 17.10 -2.14
CA PHE A 174 18.96 15.97 -1.37
C PHE A 174 19.85 15.60 -0.16
N GLY A 175 21.03 16.21 -0.02
CA GLY A 175 21.97 15.90 1.05
C GLY A 175 22.54 14.48 0.96
N VAL A 176 22.69 13.93 -0.26
CA VAL A 176 23.18 12.57 -0.51
C VAL A 176 24.65 12.64 -0.89
N GLY A 177 25.50 11.85 -0.23
CA GLY A 177 26.92 11.76 -0.56
C GLY A 177 27.17 11.14 -1.94
N HIS A 178 28.43 11.13 -2.37
CA HIS A 178 28.81 10.61 -3.69
C HIS A 178 29.28 9.16 -3.65
N GLU A 179 29.47 8.59 -2.45
CA GLU A 179 29.88 7.21 -2.31
C GLU A 179 28.71 6.26 -2.61
N VAL A 180 29.04 5.04 -3.05
CA VAL A 180 28.04 4.00 -3.39
C VAL A 180 27.15 3.67 -2.19
N GLU A 181 27.73 3.70 -0.98
CA GLU A 181 27.01 3.43 0.27
C GLU A 181 25.96 4.52 0.56
N ASP A 182 26.31 5.80 0.37
CA ASP A 182 25.40 6.93 0.55
C ASP A 182 24.24 6.88 -0.45
N MET A 183 24.53 6.53 -1.70
CA MET A 183 23.51 6.36 -2.73
C MET A 183 22.57 5.19 -2.41
N ALA A 184 23.11 4.07 -1.92
CA ALA A 184 22.29 2.90 -1.53
C ALA A 184 21.38 3.21 -0.33
N GLU A 185 21.85 4.02 0.63
CA GLU A 185 21.01 4.49 1.74
C GLU A 185 19.91 5.43 1.25
N ALA A 186 20.23 6.36 0.35
CA ALA A 186 19.25 7.24 -0.27
C ALA A 186 18.19 6.47 -1.08
N GLU A 187 18.59 5.43 -1.81
CA GLU A 187 17.67 4.53 -2.52
C GLU A 187 16.66 3.88 -1.56
N LEU A 188 17.13 3.31 -0.45
CA LEU A 188 16.26 2.74 0.58
C LEU A 188 15.31 3.81 1.16
N GLY A 189 15.79 5.04 1.29
CA GLY A 189 14.99 6.18 1.66
C GLY A 189 13.87 6.50 0.65
N VAL A 190 14.13 6.39 -0.65
CA VAL A 190 13.11 6.55 -1.71
C VAL A 190 12.05 5.44 -1.62
N PHE A 191 12.43 4.21 -1.27
CA PHE A 191 11.46 3.14 -0.99
C PHE A 191 10.56 3.48 0.21
N ALA A 192 11.11 4.04 1.29
CA ALA A 192 10.31 4.49 2.43
C ALA A 192 9.36 5.66 2.05
N LEU A 193 9.81 6.58 1.20
CA LEU A 193 8.95 7.63 0.61
C LEU A 193 7.81 7.04 -0.22
N ALA A 194 8.09 6.09 -1.10
CA ALA A 194 7.08 5.39 -1.91
C ALA A 194 6.00 4.75 -1.02
N ASN A 195 6.42 4.16 0.09
CA ASN A 195 5.55 3.56 1.10
C ASN A 195 4.65 4.59 1.78
N VAL A 196 5.17 5.75 2.19
CA VAL A 196 4.34 6.83 2.78
C VAL A 196 3.32 7.37 1.79
N LEU A 197 3.72 7.59 0.53
CA LEU A 197 2.79 8.00 -0.52
C LEU A 197 1.68 6.96 -0.72
N ALA A 198 2.03 5.66 -0.65
CA ALA A 198 1.04 4.59 -0.72
C ALA A 198 0.05 4.63 0.47
N HIS A 199 0.51 4.88 1.70
CA HIS A 199 -0.41 5.08 2.83
C HIS A 199 -1.35 6.25 2.58
N ALA A 200 -0.83 7.39 2.12
CA ALA A 200 -1.65 8.57 1.86
C ALA A 200 -2.78 8.25 0.86
N VAL A 201 -2.47 7.55 -0.23
CA VAL A 201 -3.45 7.12 -1.23
C VAL A 201 -4.45 6.12 -0.64
N ILE A 202 -3.98 5.07 0.04
CA ILE A 202 -4.84 4.02 0.59
C ILE A 202 -5.76 4.56 1.70
N LEU A 203 -5.24 5.39 2.60
CA LEU A 203 -6.03 6.01 3.67
C LEU A 203 -7.05 7.00 3.10
N SER A 204 -6.70 7.75 2.05
CA SER A 204 -7.65 8.61 1.34
C SER A 204 -8.75 7.81 0.68
N TRP A 205 -8.42 6.68 0.04
CA TRP A 205 -9.40 5.78 -0.55
C TRP A 205 -10.31 5.15 0.51
N LEU A 206 -9.74 4.70 1.63
CA LEU A 206 -10.49 4.18 2.76
C LEU A 206 -11.45 5.24 3.34
N ALA A 207 -10.97 6.46 3.55
CA ALA A 207 -11.78 7.57 4.04
C ALA A 207 -12.94 7.89 3.09
N TYR A 208 -12.68 7.91 1.77
CA TYR A 208 -13.70 8.09 0.75
C TYR A 208 -14.79 7.00 0.83
N GLU A 209 -14.40 5.73 0.91
CA GLU A 209 -15.35 4.60 1.00
C GLU A 209 -16.13 4.61 2.31
N CYS A 210 -15.49 4.96 3.43
CA CYS A 210 -16.16 5.11 4.72
C CYS A 210 -17.17 6.26 4.71
N GLY A 211 -16.83 7.39 4.09
CA GLY A 211 -17.75 8.51 3.90
C GLY A 211 -18.94 8.16 3.03
N ARG A 212 -18.70 7.48 1.90
CA ARG A 212 -19.76 7.00 0.99
C ARG A 212 -20.70 6.01 1.66
N ALA A 213 -20.22 5.21 2.60
CA ALA A 213 -21.01 4.24 3.35
C ALA A 213 -21.72 4.84 4.59
N GLY A 214 -21.57 6.15 4.85
CA GLY A 214 -22.25 6.85 5.94
C GLY A 214 -21.64 6.64 7.33
N TYR A 215 -20.45 6.02 7.43
CA TYR A 215 -19.81 5.77 8.73
C TYR A 215 -19.43 7.06 9.48
N PHE A 216 -19.29 8.17 8.76
CA PHE A 216 -18.98 9.49 9.34
C PHE A 216 -20.21 10.37 9.58
N ASP A 217 -21.43 9.89 9.33
CA ASP A 217 -22.65 10.72 9.47
C ASP A 217 -22.87 11.18 10.91
N GLY A 218 -22.53 10.34 11.90
CA GLY A 218 -22.59 10.70 13.32
C GLY A 218 -21.58 11.79 13.71
N VAL A 219 -20.34 11.69 13.19
CA VAL A 219 -19.28 12.69 13.42
C VAL A 219 -19.65 14.01 12.74
N LYS A 220 -20.15 13.94 11.50
CA LYS A 220 -20.62 15.12 10.76
C LYS A 220 -21.76 15.82 11.48
N ARG A 221 -22.71 15.05 12.04
CA ARG A 221 -23.81 15.58 12.86
C ARG A 221 -23.29 16.25 14.13
N TYR A 222 -22.36 15.63 14.85
CA TYR A 222 -21.73 16.17 16.05
C TYR A 222 -20.96 17.48 15.79
N LEU A 223 -20.15 17.51 14.73
CA LEU A 223 -19.41 18.72 14.32
C LEU A 223 -20.38 19.84 13.93
N SER A 224 -21.47 19.52 13.22
CA SER A 224 -22.48 20.51 12.84
C SER A 224 -23.27 21.07 14.03
N SER A 225 -23.55 20.26 15.07
CA SER A 225 -24.23 20.73 16.29
C SER A 225 -23.37 21.65 17.14
N ASN A 226 -22.05 21.42 17.21
CA ASN A 226 -21.14 22.28 17.96
C ASN A 226 -20.88 23.63 17.28
N VAL A 227 -20.93 23.68 15.94
CA VAL A 227 -20.82 24.96 15.20
C VAL A 227 -22.11 25.79 15.32
N GLY A 228 -23.28 25.15 15.47
CA GLY A 228 -24.57 25.82 15.69
C GLY A 228 -24.79 26.32 17.13
N GLY A 229 -24.19 25.66 18.13
CA GLY A 229 -24.40 25.97 19.55
C GLY A 229 -23.70 27.23 20.08
N ASN A 230 -22.74 27.79 19.33
CA ASN A 230 -21.92 28.93 19.78
C ASN A 230 -22.47 30.31 19.35
N LYS A 231 -23.74 30.39 18.92
CA LYS A 231 -24.38 31.62 18.42
C LYS A 231 -25.43 32.25 19.35
N ASN A 232 -25.48 31.89 20.63
CA ASN A 232 -26.26 32.65 21.62
C ASN A 232 -25.34 33.54 22.46
N PRO A 233 -25.18 34.85 22.13
CA PRO A 233 -24.58 35.76 23.08
C PRO A 233 -25.53 35.85 24.27
N LYS A 234 -25.01 35.55 25.46
CA LYS A 234 -25.69 35.84 26.73
C LYS A 234 -26.08 37.33 26.70
N LYS A 235 -27.38 37.61 26.74
CA LYS A 235 -27.85 38.94 27.14
C LYS A 235 -27.37 39.16 28.58
N VAL A 236 -26.48 40.12 28.74
CA VAL A 236 -26.14 40.68 30.05
C VAL A 236 -27.26 41.67 30.35
N GLU A 237 -28.08 41.34 31.35
CA GLU A 237 -28.94 42.31 32.05
C GLU A 237 -28.12 43.12 33.04
#